data_AF-A0A7G5DZ71-F1
#
_entry.id   AF-A0A7G5DZ71-F1
#
_cell.length_a   1.000
_cell.length_b   1.000
_cell.length_c   1.000
_cell.angle_alpha   90.00
_cell.angle_beta   90.00
_cell.angle_gamma   90.00
#
_symmetry.space_group_name_H-M   'P 1'
#
loop_
_entity.id
_entity.type
_entity.pdbx_description
1 polymer ?
#
loop_
_entity_poly.entity_id
_entity_poly.type
_entity_poly.pdbx_seq_one_letter_code
_entity_poly.pdbx_strand_id
1 'polypeptide(L)' 'MHLNHINLVVKEVDKAVDLFTQKLGFNLIINRNSKMAVLESSNNFALVLWGQQLNN' A
#
# COMPACT_ATOMS: atom_id res chain seq x y z
N MET A 1 22.77 -2.21 -4.26
CA MET A 1 21.42 -1.87 -4.75
C MET A 1 20.46 -1.96 -3.59
N HIS A 2 19.59 -0.97 -3.38
CA HIS A 2 18.54 -0.98 -2.35
C HIS A 2 17.18 -0.83 -3.04
N LEU A 3 16.17 -1.55 -2.55
CA LEU A 3 14.82 -1.48 -3.10
C LEU A 3 14.09 -0.32 -2.43
N ASN A 4 13.72 0.70 -3.21
CA ASN A 4 13.08 1.90 -2.67
C ASN A 4 11.56 1.71 -2.50
N HIS A 5 10.92 0.95 -3.40
CA HIS A 5 9.48 0.70 -3.32
C HIS A 5 9.04 -0.56 -4.09
N ILE A 6 7.84 -1.04 -3.78
CA ILE A 6 7.08 -2.03 -4.56
C ILE A 6 5.64 -1.54 -4.76
N ASN A 7 5.06 -1.84 -5.93
CA ASN A 7 3.63 -1.68 -6.19
C ASN A 7 2.92 -3.05 -6.14
N LEU A 8 1.82 -3.14 -5.40
CA LEU A 8 0.94 -4.30 -5.38
C LEU A 8 -0.45 -3.91 -5.86
N VAL A 9 -1.03 -4.73 -6.73
CA VAL A 9 -2.46 -4.60 -7.11
C VAL A 9 -3.28 -5.50 -6.19
N VAL A 10 -4.27 -4.93 -5.51
CA VAL A 10 -5.09 -5.60 -4.50
C VAL A 10 -6.58 -5.37 -4.77
N LYS A 11 -7.42 -6.34 -4.44
CA LYS A 11 -8.88 -6.22 -4.63
C LYS A 11 -9.51 -5.16 -3.73
N GLU A 12 -9.09 -5.10 -2.48
CA GLU A 12 -9.68 -4.26 -1.44
C GLU A 12 -8.57 -3.44 -0.78
N VAL A 13 -8.39 -2.19 -1.22
CA VAL A 13 -7.27 -1.33 -0.77
C VAL A 13 -7.30 -1.11 0.74
N ASP A 14 -8.47 -0.79 1.31
CA ASP A 14 -8.56 -0.47 2.74
C ASP A 14 -8.26 -1.68 3.62
N LYS A 15 -8.72 -2.88 3.25
CA LYS A 15 -8.36 -4.11 3.97
C LYS A 15 -6.86 -4.42 3.88
N ALA A 16 -6.25 -4.14 2.73
CA ALA A 16 -4.80 -4.28 2.61
C ALA A 16 -4.07 -3.23 3.47
N VAL A 17 -4.52 -1.98 3.49
CA VAL A 17 -3.99 -0.95 4.40
C VAL A 17 -4.06 -1.42 5.85
N ASP A 18 -5.19 -1.96 6.29
CA ASP A 18 -5.35 -2.50 7.66
C ASP A 18 -4.37 -3.63 7.94
N LEU A 19 -4.19 -4.57 7.02
CA LEU A 19 -3.22 -5.65 7.14
C LEU A 19 -1.79 -5.10 7.31
N PHE A 20 -1.37 -4.20 6.42
CA PHE A 20 -0.01 -3.70 6.42
C PHE A 20 0.29 -2.81 7.65
N THR A 21 -0.68 -1.99 8.07
CA THR A 21 -0.52 -1.12 9.23
C THR A 21 -0.58 -1.87 10.57
N GLN A 22 -1.54 -2.80 10.72
CA GLN A 22 -1.75 -3.47 12.01
C GLN A 22 -0.87 -4.71 12.21
N LYS A 23 -0.43 -5.37 11.12
CA LYS A 23 0.27 -6.66 11.20
C LYS A 23 1.70 -6.62 10.69
N LEU A 24 2.04 -5.68 9.81
CA LEU A 24 3.35 -5.64 9.13
C LEU A 24 4.16 -4.38 9.45
N GLY A 25 3.68 -3.52 10.35
CA GLY A 25 4.44 -2.38 10.88
C GLY A 25 4.67 -1.25 9.88
N PHE A 26 3.84 -1.16 8.84
CA PHE A 26 3.84 -0.02 7.92
C PHE A 26 3.01 1.14 8.50
N ASN A 27 3.37 2.35 8.12
CA ASN A 27 2.57 3.55 8.40
C ASN A 27 1.88 4.01 7.13
N LEU A 28 0.61 4.37 7.21
CA LEU A 28 -0.13 4.95 6.09
C LEU A 28 0.31 6.40 5.87
N ILE A 29 0.79 6.72 4.66
CA ILE A 29 1.12 8.09 4.26
C ILE A 29 -0.08 8.75 3.56
N ILE A 30 -0.66 8.06 2.59
CA ILE A 30 -1.78 8.58 1.80
C ILE A 30 -2.75 7.46 1.43
N ASN A 31 -4.05 7.75 1.46
CA ASN A 31 -5.10 6.91 0.88
C ASN A 31 -5.95 7.81 -0.03
N ARG A 32 -6.03 7.47 -1.32
CA ARG A 32 -6.80 8.19 -2.34
C ARG A 32 -8.11 7.45 -2.61
N ASN A 33 -9.11 7.70 -1.77
CA ASN A 33 -10.49 7.18 -1.89
C ASN A 33 -10.54 5.67 -2.14
N SER A 34 -9.71 4.90 -1.43
CA SER A 34 -9.67 3.44 -1.52
C SER A 34 -9.31 2.90 -2.92
N LYS A 35 -8.77 3.76 -3.81
CA LYS A 35 -8.26 3.38 -5.14
C LYS A 35 -6.76 3.18 -5.15
N MET A 36 -6.05 3.89 -4.29
CA MET A 36 -4.62 3.76 -4.10
C MET A 36 -4.23 4.16 -2.69
N ALA A 37 -3.25 3.47 -2.11
CA ALA A 37 -2.63 3.89 -0.86
C ALA A 37 -1.10 3.80 -0.97
N VAL A 38 -0.39 4.72 -0.31
CA VAL A 38 1.05 4.62 -0.10
C VAL A 38 1.29 4.43 1.38
N LEU A 39 2.09 3.41 1.70
CA LEU A 39 2.55 3.12 3.04
C LEU A 39 4.08 3.14 3.07
N GLU A 40 4.65 3.34 4.24
CA GLU A 40 6.09 3.34 4.46
C GLU A 40 6.48 2.53 5.69
N SER A 41 7.54 1.74 5.58
CA SER A 41 8.15 1.04 6.72
C SER A 41 9.25 1.89 7.36
N SER A 42 9.68 1.50 8.56
CA SER A 42 10.68 2.23 9.37
C SER A 42 12.04 2.46 8.72
N ASN A 43 12.34 1.80 7.60
CA ASN A 43 13.58 1.92 6.83
C ASN A 43 13.39 2.73 5.53
N ASN A 44 12.35 3.58 5.44
CA ASN A 44 12.02 4.41 4.28
C ASN A 44 11.73 3.61 3.00
N PHE A 45 11.29 2.36 3.13
CA PHE A 45 10.78 1.58 2.00
C PHE A 45 9.29 1.86 1.81
N ALA A 46 8.91 2.24 0.59
CA ALA A 46 7.53 2.56 0.26
C ALA A 46 6.78 1.36 -0.35
N LEU A 47 5.56 1.13 0.12
CA LEU A 47 4.62 0.17 -0.46
C LEU A 47 3.45 0.93 -1.07
N VAL A 48 3.24 0.75 -2.37
CA VAL A 48 2.08 1.34 -3.06
C VAL A 48 1.05 0.25 -3.34
N LEU A 49 -0.15 0.41 -2.79
CA LEU A 49 -1.29 -0.45 -3.03
C LEU A 49 -2.17 0.19 -4.09
N TRP A 50 -2.40 -0.50 -5.19
CA TRP A 50 -3.35 -0.11 -6.24
C TRP A 50 -4.59 -0.97 -6.14
N GLY A 51 -5.76 -0.35 -6.11
CA GLY A 51 -7.02 -1.08 -6.26
C GLY A 51 -7.07 -1.76 -7.62
N GLN A 52 -7.49 -3.01 -7.64
CA GLN A 52 -7.77 -3.76 -8.85
C GLN A 52 -9.04 -3.18 -9.52
N GLN A 53 -8.93 -2.00 -10.11
CA GLN A 53 -9.83 -1.61 -11.20
C GLN A 53 -9.37 -2.41 -12.42
N LEU A 54 -9.85 -3.65 -12.53
CA LEU A 54 -9.92 -4.28 -13.84
C LEU A 54 -10.67 -3.28 -14.72
N ASN A 55 -10.04 -2.86 -15.83
CA ASN A 55 -10.66 -2.04 -16.84
C ASN A 55 -12.05 -2.64 -17.15
N ASN A 56 -13.10 -1.95 -16.71
CA ASN A 56 -14.45 -2.20 -17.21
C ASN A 56 -14.59 -1.50 -18.55
#